data_AF-A0A6P4EAP7-F1
#
_entry.id   AF-A0A6P4EAP7-F1
#
_cell.length_a   1.000
_cell.length_b   1.000
_cell.length_c   1.000
_cell.angle_alpha   90.00
_cell.angle_beta   90.00
_cell.angle_gamma   90.00
#
_symmetry.space_group_name_H-M   'P 1'
#
loop_
_entity.id
_entity.type
_entity.pdbx_description
1 polymer ?
#
loop_
_entity_poly.entity_id
_entity_poly.type
_entity_poly.pdbx_seq_one_letter_code
_entity_poly.pdbx_strand_id
1 'polypeptide(L)'
;MEFQKLYNNNTNYKLGPDCVKYCICERKRENVIVCSRCKQSFVGRISQRCPKHPEVTFLMDARQCAFCGAHANFLKVSETKR
;
A
#
# COMPACT_ATOMS: atom_id res chain seq x y z
N MET A 1 20.97 14.35 -17.15
CA MET A 1 20.90 13.08 -16.40
C MET A 1 19.44 12.81 -16.10
N GLU A 2 18.83 11.94 -16.90
CA GLU A 2 17.40 11.65 -16.87
C GLU A 2 17.09 10.59 -15.83
N PHE A 3 16.25 10.86 -14.83
CA PHE A 3 15.65 9.80 -14.02
C PHE A 3 14.40 10.32 -13.33
N GLN A 4 13.21 9.93 -13.79
CA GLN A 4 12.42 8.90 -13.11
C GLN A 4 11.04 8.73 -13.74
N LYS A 5 10.84 7.50 -14.20
CA LYS A 5 9.59 6.92 -14.71
C LYS A 5 8.47 7.16 -13.69
N LEU A 6 7.53 8.03 -14.03
CA LEU A 6 6.29 8.25 -13.30
C LEU A 6 5.42 7.01 -13.48
N TYR A 7 5.45 6.14 -12.46
CA TYR A 7 4.68 4.90 -12.43
C TYR A 7 3.20 5.25 -12.26
N ASN A 8 2.50 5.19 -13.39
CA ASN A 8 1.07 5.36 -13.54
C ASN A 8 0.36 4.19 -12.84
N ASN A 9 -0.35 4.45 -11.73
CA ASN A 9 -1.11 3.43 -11.03
C ASN A 9 -2.56 3.87 -10.93
N ASN A 10 -3.33 3.31 -11.86
CA ASN A 10 -4.76 3.38 -12.03
C ASN A 10 -5.50 3.21 -10.70
N THR A 11 -6.12 4.29 -10.27
CA THR A 11 -6.77 4.43 -8.99
C THR A 11 -8.27 4.30 -9.14
N ASN A 12 -8.82 3.16 -8.75
CA ASN A 12 -10.26 3.00 -8.59
C ASN A 12 -10.68 3.48 -7.19
N TYR A 13 -10.46 4.75 -6.88
CA TYR A 13 -11.15 5.41 -5.77
C TYR A 13 -12.23 6.30 -6.37
N LYS A 14 -13.48 5.90 -6.13
CA LYS A 14 -14.67 6.67 -6.49
C LYS A 14 -14.56 8.06 -5.86
N LEU A 15 -14.41 9.07 -6.71
CA LEU A 15 -14.39 10.48 -6.34
C LEU A 15 -15.84 10.93 -6.13
N GLY A 16 -16.37 10.66 -4.93
CA GLY A 16 -17.63 11.23 -4.47
C GLY A 16 -17.38 12.56 -3.74
N PRO A 17 -18.20 13.61 -3.98
CA PRO A 17 -18.07 14.89 -3.29
C PRO A 17 -18.74 14.80 -1.92
N ASP A 18 -18.10 14.14 -0.96
CA ASP A 18 -18.45 14.30 0.46
C ASP A 18 -17.19 14.17 1.32
N CYS A 19 -16.71 15.31 1.81
CA CYS A 19 -15.32 15.55 2.20
C CYS A 19 -15.01 15.12 3.64
N VAL A 20 -15.57 14.02 4.13
CA VAL A 20 -15.17 13.43 5.42
C VAL A 20 -13.99 12.48 5.16
N LYS A 21 -12.80 13.05 4.97
CA LYS A 21 -11.57 12.29 4.69
C LYS A 21 -11.19 11.42 5.91
N TYR A 22 -11.60 10.16 5.91
CA TYR A 22 -11.17 9.18 6.91
C TYR A 22 -9.65 9.06 6.94
N CYS A 23 -9.07 9.22 8.12
CA CYS A 23 -7.64 9.06 8.36
C CYS A 23 -7.29 7.57 8.34
N ILE A 24 -6.24 7.19 7.59
CA ILE A 24 -5.73 5.81 7.57
C ILE A 24 -4.45 5.64 8.41
N CYS A 25 -4.04 6.66 9.18
CA CYS A 25 -2.78 6.62 9.91
C CYS A 25 -2.74 5.55 11.01
N GLU A 26 -3.87 5.33 11.69
CA GLU A 26 -3.99 4.38 12.81
C GLU A 26 -4.37 2.97 12.36
N ARG A 27 -4.21 2.65 11.08
CA ARG A 27 -4.52 1.32 10.55
C ARG A 27 -3.71 0.22 11.24
N LYS A 28 -4.40 -0.89 11.54
CA LYS A 28 -3.82 -2.08 12.17
C LYS A 28 -2.58 -2.57 11.41
N ARG A 29 -1.53 -2.91 12.16
CA ARG A 29 -0.22 -3.35 11.63
C ARG A 29 -0.17 -4.85 11.32
N GLU A 30 -1.26 -5.56 11.56
CA GLU A 30 -1.34 -7.02 11.65
C GLU A 30 -1.77 -7.67 10.32
N ASN A 31 -1.62 -6.96 9.21
CA ASN A 31 -2.07 -7.45 7.91
C ASN A 31 -1.04 -8.43 7.32
N VAL A 32 -1.50 -9.59 6.86
CA VAL A 32 -0.66 -10.53 6.12
C VAL A 32 -0.65 -10.09 4.66
N ILE A 33 0.52 -9.76 4.13
CA ILE A 33 0.70 -9.38 2.73
C ILE A 33 1.22 -10.59 1.97
N VAL A 34 0.58 -10.91 0.85
CA VAL A 34 0.96 -12.01 -0.03
C VAL A 34 1.42 -11.45 -1.36
N CYS A 35 2.60 -11.88 -1.81
CA CYS A 35 3.09 -11.53 -3.14
C CYS A 35 2.56 -12.50 -4.18
N SER A 36 1.89 -12.00 -5.22
CA SER A 36 1.37 -12.82 -6.33
C SER A 36 2.49 -13.39 -7.22
N ARG A 37 3.72 -12.86 -7.16
CA ARG A 37 4.85 -13.29 -8.00
C ARG A 37 5.64 -14.44 -7.38
N CYS A 38 6.13 -14.26 -6.15
CA CYS A 38 6.90 -15.30 -5.45
C CYS A 38 6.05 -16.18 -4.52
N LYS A 39 4.75 -15.88 -4.38
CA LYS A 39 3.80 -16.55 -3.48
C LYS A 39 4.19 -16.52 -1.99
N GLN A 40 5.22 -15.75 -1.63
CA GLN A 40 5.61 -15.56 -0.24
C GLN A 40 4.68 -14.57 0.46
N SER A 41 4.42 -14.84 1.73
CA SER A 41 3.66 -13.98 2.62
C SER A 41 4.54 -13.39 3.71
N PHE A 42 4.21 -12.19 4.17
CA PHE A 42 4.88 -11.53 5.29
C PHE A 42 3.91 -10.62 6.02
N VAL A 43 4.19 -10.36 7.30
CA VAL A 43 3.36 -9.46 8.12
C VAL A 43 3.83 -8.03 7.92
N GLY A 44 2.88 -7.12 7.67
CA GLY A 44 3.19 -5.71 7.54
C GLY A 44 2.04 -4.90 6.97
N ARG A 45 2.35 -3.75 6.37
CA ARG A 45 1.36 -2.89 5.72
C ARG A 45 1.85 -2.51 4.33
N ILE A 46 0.94 -2.46 3.35
CA ILE A 46 1.25 -1.94 2.02
C ILE A 46 1.26 -0.42 2.10
N SER A 47 2.29 0.22 1.53
CA SER A 47 2.41 1.68 1.55
C SER A 47 1.19 2.35 0.90
N GLN A 48 0.51 3.19 1.68
CA GLN A 48 -0.66 3.94 1.24
C GLN A 48 -0.52 5.40 1.70
N ARG A 49 -0.87 6.33 0.81
CA ARG A 49 -0.89 7.76 1.14
C ARG A 49 -2.17 8.08 1.89
N CYS A 50 -2.05 8.72 3.05
CA CYS A 50 -3.23 9.14 3.80
C CYS A 50 -3.89 10.36 3.12
N PRO A 51 -5.21 10.33 2.83
CA PRO A 51 -5.89 11.46 2.20
C PRO A 51 -6.01 12.68 3.13
N LYS A 52 -6.02 12.44 4.46
CA LYS A 52 -6.03 13.50 5.48
C LYS A 52 -4.64 14.08 5.74
N HIS A 53 -3.61 13.24 5.71
CA HIS A 53 -2.23 13.64 6.00
C HIS A 53 -1.31 13.22 4.84
N PRO A 54 -1.30 13.99 3.74
CA PRO A 54 -0.53 13.65 2.55
C PRO A 54 1.00 13.76 2.75
N GLU A 55 1.43 14.39 3.84
CA GLU A 55 2.83 14.60 4.24
C GLU A 55 3.37 13.48 5.14
N VAL A 56 2.48 12.69 5.74
CA VAL A 56 2.90 11.58 6.61
C VAL A 56 3.40 10.42 5.74
N THR A 57 4.68 10.11 5.89
CA THR A 57 5.31 8.94 5.28
C THR A 57 5.47 7.83 6.30
N PHE A 58 4.90 6.68 6.00
CA PHE A 58 5.04 5.48 6.82
C PHE A 58 6.29 4.70 6.40
N LEU A 59 7.38 4.88 7.15
CA LEU A 59 8.69 4.30 6.85
C LEU A 59 8.68 2.76 6.78
N MET A 60 7.89 2.12 7.64
CA MET A 60 7.87 0.65 7.79
C MET A 60 6.90 -0.05 6.82
N ASP A 61 6.30 0.69 5.89
CA ASP A 61 5.34 0.11 4.96
C ASP A 61 6.03 -0.47 3.72
N ALA A 62 5.58 -1.65 3.31
CA ALA A 62 6.09 -2.35 2.16
C ALA A 62 5.69 -1.61 0.87
N ARG A 63 6.72 -1.15 0.13
CA ARG A 63 6.61 -0.64 -1.25
C ARG A 63 6.97 -1.70 -2.29
N GLN A 64 7.64 -2.75 -1.84
CA GLN A 64 8.09 -3.88 -2.65
C GLN A 64 8.05 -5.15 -1.82
N CYS A 65 7.99 -6.30 -2.49
CA CYS A 65 8.13 -7.59 -1.85
C CYS A 65 9.51 -7.71 -1.20
N ALA A 66 9.56 -8.06 0.09
CA ALA A 66 10.82 -8.25 0.82
C ALA A 66 11.68 -9.41 0.26
N PHE A 67 11.06 -10.35 -0.45
CA PHE A 67 11.74 -11.55 -0.96
C PHE A 67 12.20 -11.41 -2.41
N CYS A 68 11.35 -10.88 -3.29
CA CYS A 68 11.63 -10.85 -4.72
C CYS A 68 11.74 -9.43 -5.30
N GLY A 69 11.59 -8.39 -4.48
CA GLY A 69 11.64 -6.99 -4.93
C GLY A 69 10.50 -6.60 -5.89
N ALA A 70 9.47 -7.45 -6.06
CA ALA A 70 8.32 -7.11 -6.91
C ALA A 70 7.60 -5.87 -6.37
N HIS A 71 7.12 -5.01 -7.28
CA HIS A 71 6.41 -3.78 -6.94
C HIS A 71 5.14 -4.05 -6.09
N ALA A 72 4.72 -3.06 -5.30
CA ALA A 72 3.51 -3.15 -4.45
C ALA A 72 2.25 -3.59 -5.20
N ASN A 73 2.16 -3.41 -6.52
CA ASN A 73 1.03 -3.89 -7.34
C ASN A 73 0.84 -5.41 -7.28
N PHE A 74 1.93 -6.16 -7.01
CA PHE A 74 1.88 -7.61 -6.86
C PHE A 74 1.62 -8.04 -5.41
N LEU A 75 1.56 -7.09 -4.47
CA LEU A 75 1.28 -7.34 -3.07
C LEU A 75 -0.22 -7.21 -2.82
N LYS A 76 -0.81 -8.20 -2.15
CA LYS A 76 -2.22 -8.20 -1.75
C LYS A 76 -2.32 -8.43 -0.26
N VAL A 77 -3.23 -7.71 0.40
CA VAL A 77 -3.53 -7.99 1.81
C VAL A 77 -4.45 -9.20 1.87
N SER A 78 -4.02 -10.23 2.59
CA SER A 78 -4.83 -11.34 3.04
C SER A 78 -5.45 -10.92 4.36
N GLU A 79 -6.64 -10.33 4.30
CA GLU A 79 -7.43 -10.04 5.49
C GLU A 79 -7.90 -11.36 6.09
N THR A 80 -7.17 -11.88 7.08
CA THR A 80 -7.67 -12.96 7.91
C THR A 80 -8.78 -12.38 8.79
N LYS A 81 -10.02 -12.35 8.29
CA LYS A 81 -11.20 -12.20 9.16
C LYS A 81 -11.20 -13.38 10.12
N ARG A 82 -10.77 -13.14 11.35
CA ARG A 82 -10.94 -14.08 12.45
C ARG A 82 -12.20 -13.72 13.21
#